data_AF-A0A2B7XAW1-F1
#
_entry.id   AF-A0A2B7XAW1-F1
#
_cell.length_a   1.000
_cell.length_b   1.000
_cell.length_c   1.000
_cell.angle_alpha   90.00
_cell.angle_beta   90.00
_cell.angle_gamma   90.00
#
_symmetry.space_group_name_H-M   'P 1'
#
loop_
_entity.id
_entity.type
_entity.pdbx_description
1 polymer ?
#
loop_
_entity_poly.entity_id
_entity_poly.type
_entity_poly.pdbx_seq_one_letter_code
_entity_poly.pdbx_strand_id
1 'polypeptide(L)'
;MAAQAPSRAYQANAVVFTLLAAGHTFAGKSFTSDPQFKNLPRTVGAYARAGWYQGSVFFLIVALINYRWSRVPGALANPAEKAIAALISALCWGSSAWYHRNGIRDTSAIVGFAGALQTWAAFFSRK
;
A
#
# COMPACT_ATOMS: atom_id res chain seq x y z
N MET A 1 19.08 28.41 7.48
CA MET A 1 18.67 27.50 6.39
C MET A 1 17.16 27.58 6.27
N ALA A 2 16.61 27.91 5.10
CA ALA A 2 15.16 27.93 4.90
C ALA A 2 14.61 26.51 5.02
N ALA A 3 13.55 26.32 5.81
CA ALA A 3 12.86 25.04 5.89
C ALA A 3 12.28 24.71 4.51
N GLN A 4 12.73 23.60 3.92
CA GLN A 4 12.24 23.17 2.62
C GLN A 4 10.79 22.68 2.77
N ALA A 5 9.91 23.15 1.89
CA ALA A 5 8.48 22.88 1.96
C ALA A 5 8.19 21.37 1.86
N PRO A 6 7.14 20.87 2.53
CA PRO A 6 6.82 19.45 2.53
C PRO A 6 6.46 18.93 1.13
N SER A 7 6.85 17.70 0.83
CA SER A 7 6.59 17.09 -0.49
C SER A 7 5.12 16.73 -0.65
N ARG A 8 4.45 17.41 -1.61
CA ARG A 8 3.06 17.15 -1.98
C ARG A 8 2.83 15.73 -2.48
N ALA A 9 3.83 15.14 -3.15
CA ALA A 9 3.74 13.76 -3.65
C ALA A 9 3.58 12.76 -2.51
N TYR A 10 4.41 12.88 -1.46
CA TYR A 10 4.30 12.00 -0.30
C TYR A 10 3.08 12.31 0.59
N GLN A 11 2.59 13.55 0.62
CA GLN A 11 1.31 13.87 1.27
C GLN A 11 0.14 13.17 0.56
N ALA A 12 0.10 13.24 -0.77
CA ALA A 12 -0.93 12.56 -1.55
C ALA A 12 -0.89 11.04 -1.31
N ASN A 13 0.31 10.44 -1.32
CA ASN A 13 0.46 9.02 -1.00
C ASN A 13 0.00 8.69 0.43
N ALA A 14 0.33 9.51 1.43
CA ALA A 14 -0.13 9.28 2.79
C ALA A 14 -1.66 9.21 2.87
N VAL A 15 -2.37 10.11 2.17
CA VAL A 15 -3.83 10.08 2.08
C VAL A 15 -4.32 8.83 1.35
N VAL A 16 -3.76 8.54 0.17
CA VAL A 16 -4.16 7.38 -0.65
C VAL A 16 -3.97 6.08 0.13
N PHE A 17 -2.82 5.86 0.76
CA PHE A 17 -2.57 4.64 1.53
C PHE A 17 -3.42 4.56 2.81
N THR A 18 -3.80 5.69 3.40
CA THR A 18 -4.77 5.70 4.50
C THR A 18 -6.15 5.24 4.02
N LEU A 19 -6.61 5.76 2.88
CA LEU A 19 -7.86 5.33 2.25
C LEU A 19 -7.82 3.87 1.84
N LEU A 20 -6.69 3.38 1.32
CA LEU A 20 -6.49 1.97 1.01
C LEU A 20 -6.53 1.10 2.26
N ALA A 21 -5.88 1.50 3.36
CA ALA A 21 -5.93 0.76 4.61
C ALA A 21 -7.38 0.61 5.12
N ALA A 22 -8.15 1.70 5.10
CA ALA A 22 -9.56 1.69 5.48
C ALA A 22 -10.40 0.81 4.53
N GLY A 23 -10.31 1.06 3.22
CA GLY A 23 -11.03 0.31 2.19
C GLY A 23 -10.71 -1.19 2.22
N HIS A 24 -9.44 -1.55 2.35
CA HIS A 24 -8.99 -2.94 2.48
C HIS A 24 -9.57 -3.60 3.73
N THR A 25 -9.63 -2.88 4.86
CA THR A 25 -10.25 -3.39 6.10
C THR A 25 -11.74 -3.67 5.91
N PHE A 26 -12.48 -2.75 5.29
CA PHE A 26 -13.90 -2.94 5.02
C PHE A 26 -14.15 -4.06 4.00
N ALA A 27 -13.35 -4.14 2.94
CA ALA A 27 -13.42 -5.22 1.95
C ALA A 27 -13.17 -6.60 2.59
N GLY A 28 -12.33 -6.67 3.62
CA GLY A 28 -12.09 -7.90 4.38
C GLY A 28 -13.36 -8.44 5.05
N LYS A 29 -14.26 -7.56 5.50
CA LYS A 29 -15.55 -7.98 6.05
C LYS A 29 -16.40 -8.66 4.97
N SER A 30 -16.46 -8.09 3.77
CA SER A 30 -17.19 -8.66 2.64
C SER A 30 -16.58 -9.99 2.20
N PHE A 31 -15.27 -10.02 1.97
CA PHE A 31 -14.53 -11.22 1.56
C PHE A 31 -14.70 -12.37 2.55
N THR A 32 -14.57 -12.10 3.85
CA THR A 32 -14.69 -13.14 4.88
C THR A 32 -16.14 -13.53 5.20
N SER A 33 -17.11 -12.78 4.69
CA SER A 33 -18.54 -13.11 4.81
C SER A 33 -19.04 -13.99 3.66
N ASP A 34 -18.26 -14.11 2.58
CA ASP A 34 -18.58 -14.93 1.41
C ASP A 34 -18.71 -16.42 1.79
N PRO A 35 -19.71 -17.16 1.25
CA PRO A 35 -19.86 -18.59 1.51
C PRO A 35 -18.62 -19.42 1.17
N GLN A 36 -17.90 -19.10 0.08
CA GLN A 36 -16.67 -19.79 -0.30
C GLN A 36 -15.59 -19.62 0.77
N PHE A 37 -15.48 -18.41 1.35
CA PHE A 37 -14.54 -18.17 2.44
C PHE A 37 -14.94 -18.91 3.71
N LYS A 38 -16.23 -18.89 4.06
CA LYS A 38 -16.76 -19.58 5.26
C LYS A 38 -16.59 -21.10 5.18
N ASN A 39 -16.58 -21.66 3.98
CA ASN A 39 -16.38 -23.08 3.75
C ASN A 39 -14.91 -23.51 3.73
N LEU A 40 -13.96 -22.58 3.90
CA LEU A 40 -12.54 -22.94 3.99
C LEU A 40 -12.26 -23.79 5.25
N PRO A 41 -11.29 -24.72 5.18
CA PRO A 41 -10.76 -25.37 6.37
C PRO A 41 -10.32 -24.34 7.41
N ARG A 42 -10.57 -24.61 8.69
CA ARG A 42 -10.34 -23.65 9.79
C ARG A 42 -8.96 -23.00 9.75
N THR A 43 -7.92 -23.79 9.49
CA THR A 43 -6.53 -23.32 9.41
C THR A 43 -6.30 -22.39 8.22
N VAL A 44 -6.82 -22.76 7.05
CA VAL A 44 -6.74 -21.95 5.82
C VAL A 44 -7.48 -20.62 5.99
N GLY A 45 -8.70 -20.67 6.54
CA GLY A 45 -9.48 -19.46 6.83
C GLY A 45 -8.80 -18.54 7.85
N ALA A 46 -8.09 -19.10 8.84
CA ALA A 46 -7.30 -18.34 9.79
C ALA A 46 -6.13 -17.62 9.11
N TYR A 47 -5.33 -18.31 8.29
CA TYR A 47 -4.24 -17.69 7.53
C TYR A 47 -4.75 -16.61 6.58
N ALA A 48 -5.85 -16.87 5.85
CA ALA A 48 -6.40 -15.91 4.92
C ALA A 48 -6.94 -14.65 5.63
N ARG A 49 -7.63 -14.81 6.77
CA ARG A 49 -8.13 -13.67 7.56
C ARG A 49 -6.98 -12.87 8.19
N ALA A 50 -6.00 -13.55 8.78
CA ALA A 50 -4.84 -12.90 9.36
C ALA A 50 -4.04 -12.13 8.30
N GLY A 51 -3.73 -12.76 7.16
CA GLY A 51 -3.02 -12.13 6.05
C GLY A 51 -3.76 -10.91 5.50
N TRP A 52 -5.09 -10.98 5.42
CA TRP A 52 -5.90 -9.83 5.00
C TRP A 52 -5.76 -8.63 5.94
N TYR A 53 -5.93 -8.82 7.25
CA TYR A 53 -5.81 -7.72 8.22
C TYR A 53 -4.37 -7.26 8.42
N GLN A 54 -3.38 -8.14 8.26
CA GLN A 54 -1.98 -7.73 8.17
C GLN A 54 -1.75 -6.79 6.99
N GLY A 55 -2.35 -7.06 5.82
CA GLY A 55 -2.32 -6.15 4.67
C GLY A 55 -2.92 -4.78 4.97
N SER A 56 -4.04 -4.73 5.70
CA SER A 56 -4.64 -3.46 6.13
C SER A 56 -3.70 -2.63 7.01
N VAL A 57 -3.09 -3.25 8.02
CA VAL A 57 -2.12 -2.57 8.89
C VAL A 57 -0.87 -2.17 8.11
N PHE A 58 -0.42 -3.00 7.17
CA PHE A 58 0.70 -2.68 6.31
C PHE A 58 0.44 -1.42 5.47
N PHE A 59 -0.73 -1.28 4.85
CA PHE A 59 -1.07 -0.05 4.12
C PHE A 59 -1.07 1.19 5.03
N LEU A 60 -1.52 1.05 6.28
CA LEU A 60 -1.44 2.15 7.24
C LEU A 60 0.01 2.50 7.60
N ILE A 61 0.88 1.52 7.78
CA ILE A 61 2.32 1.75 7.98
C ILE A 61 2.91 2.51 6.78
N VAL A 62 2.58 2.10 5.55
CA VAL A 62 3.01 2.79 4.32
C VAL A 62 2.51 4.23 4.29
N ALA A 63 1.27 4.49 4.72
CA ALA A 63 0.73 5.83 4.82
C ALA A 63 1.54 6.71 5.79
N LEU A 64 1.87 6.18 6.97
CA LEU A 64 2.67 6.88 7.98
C LEU A 64 4.11 7.13 7.51
N ILE A 65 4.71 6.19 6.82
CA ILE A 65 6.05 6.35 6.22
C ILE A 65 6.03 7.45 5.16
N ASN A 66 5.03 7.47 4.26
CA ASN A 66 4.88 8.55 3.30
C ASN A 66 4.63 9.90 4.00
N TYR A 67 3.83 9.93 5.07
CA TYR A 67 3.66 11.15 5.86
C TYR A 67 5.00 11.64 6.44
N ARG A 68 5.82 10.74 6.99
CA ARG A 68 7.17 11.07 7.47
C ARG A 68 8.07 11.60 6.35
N TRP A 69 8.12 10.94 5.19
CA TRP A 69 8.89 11.41 4.03
C TRP A 69 8.41 12.76 3.50
N SER A 70 7.12 13.09 3.65
CA SER A 70 6.61 14.40 3.28
C SER A 70 7.15 15.54 4.15
N ARG A 71 7.55 15.25 5.39
CA ARG A 71 8.02 16.23 6.39
C ARG A 71 9.54 16.32 6.47
N VAL A 72 10.27 15.39 5.87
CA VAL A 72 11.73 15.28 5.94
C VAL A 72 12.31 15.43 4.52
N PRO A 73 12.77 16.64 4.15
CA PRO A 73 13.40 16.88 2.86
C PRO A 73 14.60 15.95 2.66
N GLY A 74 14.70 15.35 1.47
CA GLY A 74 15.79 14.42 1.17
C GLY A 74 15.74 13.08 1.92
N ALA A 75 14.60 12.68 2.53
CA ALA A 75 14.50 11.41 3.27
C ALA A 75 15.05 10.19 2.51
N LEU A 76 14.79 10.09 1.20
CA LEU A 76 15.28 9.00 0.36
C LEU A 76 16.77 9.11 -0.04
N ALA A 77 17.52 10.08 0.51
CA ALA A 77 18.98 10.07 0.43
C ALA A 77 19.56 8.97 1.32
N ASN A 78 18.85 8.58 2.38
CA ASN A 78 19.17 7.38 3.15
C ASN A 78 18.87 6.13 2.29
N PRO A 79 19.86 5.25 2.05
CA PRO A 79 19.66 4.02 1.27
C PRO A 79 18.56 3.11 1.81
N ALA A 80 18.40 3.03 3.14
CA ALA A 80 17.36 2.20 3.76
C ALA A 80 15.96 2.73 3.44
N GLU A 81 15.75 4.05 3.52
CA GLU A 81 14.48 4.68 3.18
C GLU A 81 14.15 4.50 1.69
N LYS A 82 15.16 4.64 0.81
CA LYS A 82 15.02 4.37 -0.63
C LYS A 82 14.69 2.91 -0.91
N ALA A 83 15.29 1.97 -0.17
CA ALA A 83 15.00 0.55 -0.28
C ALA A 83 13.55 0.25 0.16
N ILE A 84 13.08 0.84 1.26
CA ILE A 84 11.69 0.72 1.70
C ILE A 84 10.74 1.22 0.59
N ALA A 85 11.00 2.39 0.00
CA ALA A 85 10.19 2.92 -1.09
C ALA A 85 10.15 1.99 -2.32
N ALA A 86 11.28 1.38 -2.66
CA ALA A 86 11.39 0.40 -3.74
C ALA A 86 10.57 -0.87 -3.42
N LEU A 87 10.68 -1.39 -2.20
CA LEU A 87 9.94 -2.58 -1.76
C LEU A 87 8.43 -2.35 -1.77
N ILE A 88 7.96 -1.19 -1.31
CA ILE A 88 6.53 -0.84 -1.36
C ILE A 88 6.07 -0.78 -2.83
N SER A 89 6.84 -0.15 -3.71
CA SER A 89 6.52 -0.06 -5.14
C SER A 89 6.44 -1.45 -5.78
N ALA A 90 7.44 -2.30 -5.53
CA ALA A 90 7.50 -3.67 -6.03
C ALA A 90 6.34 -4.52 -5.50
N LEU A 91 6.01 -4.39 -4.22
CA LEU A 91 4.88 -5.10 -3.61
C LEU A 91 3.55 -4.71 -4.27
N CYS A 92 3.30 -3.41 -4.50
CA CYS A 92 2.09 -2.95 -5.16
C CYS A 92 1.99 -3.47 -6.59
N TRP A 93 3.06 -3.36 -7.39
CA TRP A 93 3.08 -3.88 -8.76
C TRP A 93 2.95 -5.40 -8.81
N GLY A 94 3.68 -6.12 -7.96
CA GLY A 94 3.61 -7.57 -7.86
C GLY A 94 2.21 -8.06 -7.48
N SER A 95 1.59 -7.42 -6.48
CA SER A 95 0.22 -7.72 -6.06
C SER A 95 -0.79 -7.40 -7.14
N SER A 96 -0.66 -6.24 -7.81
CA SER A 96 -1.54 -5.83 -8.91
C SER A 96 -1.48 -6.82 -10.07
N ALA A 97 -0.28 -7.23 -10.49
CA ALA A 97 -0.08 -8.22 -11.54
C ALA A 97 -0.64 -9.60 -11.12
N TRP A 98 -0.45 -10.00 -9.87
CA TRP A 98 -1.02 -11.24 -9.34
C TRP A 98 -2.54 -11.23 -9.36
N TYR A 99 -3.17 -10.17 -8.88
CA TYR A 99 -4.63 -10.00 -8.90
C TYR A 99 -5.18 -9.99 -10.33
N HIS A 100 -4.49 -9.31 -11.26
CA HIS A 100 -4.89 -9.31 -12.67
C HIS A 100 -4.92 -10.72 -13.25
N ARG A 101 -3.85 -11.50 -13.03
CA ARG A 101 -3.74 -12.89 -13.51
C ARG A 101 -4.79 -13.82 -12.92
N ASN A 102 -5.30 -13.52 -11.73
CA ASN A 102 -6.33 -14.29 -11.04
C ASN A 102 -7.75 -13.71 -11.23
N GLY A 103 -7.95 -12.78 -12.18
CA GLY A 103 -9.27 -12.25 -12.52
C GLY A 103 -9.82 -11.19 -11.56
N ILE A 104 -9.07 -10.75 -10.56
CA ILE A 104 -9.48 -9.77 -9.55
C ILE A 104 -9.16 -8.35 -10.06
N ARG A 105 -9.93 -7.89 -11.06
CA ARG A 105 -9.61 -6.68 -11.83
C ARG A 105 -9.68 -5.38 -11.01
N ASP A 106 -10.68 -5.22 -10.15
CA ASP A 106 -10.86 -3.99 -9.38
C ASP A 106 -9.72 -3.77 -8.39
N THR A 107 -9.38 -4.80 -7.60
CA THR A 107 -8.24 -4.76 -6.69
C THR A 107 -6.92 -4.59 -7.43
N SER A 108 -6.77 -5.24 -8.59
CA SER A 108 -5.60 -5.05 -9.45
C SER A 108 -5.42 -3.59 -9.86
N ALA A 109 -6.49 -2.92 -10.29
CA ALA A 109 -6.47 -1.52 -10.71
C ALA A 109 -6.14 -0.59 -9.53
N ILE A 110 -6.80 -0.78 -8.38
CA ILE A 110 -6.60 0.04 -7.18
C ILE A 110 -5.15 -0.06 -6.67
N VAL A 111 -4.62 -1.27 -6.52
CA VAL A 111 -3.26 -1.48 -6.02
C VAL A 111 -2.21 -1.08 -7.05
N GLY A 112 -2.51 -1.27 -8.35
CA GLY A 112 -1.65 -0.80 -9.44
C GLY A 112 -1.53 0.72 -9.47
N PHE A 113 -2.65 1.43 -9.29
CA PHE A 113 -2.66 2.89 -9.16
C PHE A 113 -1.84 3.36 -7.96
N ALA A 114 -2.00 2.72 -6.80
CA ALA A 114 -1.20 3.00 -5.61
C ALA A 114 0.30 2.78 -5.86
N GLY A 115 0.64 1.69 -6.55
CA GLY A 115 2.02 1.38 -6.97
C GLY A 115 2.59 2.42 -7.92
N ALA A 116 1.80 2.90 -8.88
CA ALA A 116 2.20 3.97 -9.79
C ALA A 116 2.49 5.28 -9.03
N LEU A 117 1.60 5.69 -8.12
CA LEU A 117 1.80 6.88 -7.28
C LEU A 117 3.01 6.75 -6.36
N GLN A 118 3.21 5.59 -5.73
CA GLN A 118 4.38 5.32 -4.89
C GLN A 118 5.69 5.39 -5.69
N THR A 119 5.71 4.75 -6.86
CA THR A 119 6.87 4.74 -7.75
C THR A 119 7.18 6.15 -8.23
N TRP A 120 6.15 6.89 -8.65
CA TRP A 120 6.29 8.27 -9.09
C TRP A 120 6.84 9.15 -7.97
N ALA A 121 6.25 9.11 -6.77
CA ALA A 121 6.72 9.90 -5.64
C ALA A 121 8.19 9.58 -5.28
N ALA A 122 8.55 8.30 -5.24
CA ALA A 122 9.88 7.85 -4.80
C ALA A 122 11.00 8.13 -5.81
N PHE A 123 10.73 8.02 -7.12
CA PHE A 123 11.78 7.99 -8.14
C PHE A 123 11.68 9.08 -9.20
N PHE A 124 10.52 9.72 -9.35
CA PHE A 124 10.26 10.64 -10.46
C PHE A 124 9.74 12.03 -10.03
N SER A 125 9.17 12.16 -8.83
CA SER A 125 8.81 13.46 -8.29
C SER A 125 10.08 14.25 -8.00
N ARG A 126 10.17 15.48 -8.50
CA ARG A 126 11.34 16.34 -8.30
C ARG A 126 11.54 16.55 -6.80
N LYS A 127 12.78 16.33 -6.33
CA LYS A 127 13.18 16.54 -4.93
C LYS A 127 13.21 18.02 -4.56
#